data_AF-A0A359M6R1-F1
#
_entry.id   AF-A0A359M6R1-F1
#
_cell.length_a   1.000
_cell.length_b   1.000
_cell.length_c   1.000
_cell.angle_alpha   90.00
_cell.angle_beta   90.00
_cell.angle_gamma   90.00
#
_symmetry.space_group_name_H-M   'P 1'
#
loop_
_entity.id
_entity.type
_entity.pdbx_description
1 polymer ?
#
loop_
_entity_poly.entity_id
_entity_poly.type
_entity_poly.pdbx_seq_one_letter_code
_entity_poly.pdbx_strand_id
1 'polypeptide(L)' 'MYHNDPTVALEELNEEALLPNPVLVRDMIIRSRLSPEQALELNRGFQKYHEAFGEAMASLRPLLEKLAAAERK' A
#
# COMPACT_ATOMS: atom_id res chain seq x y z
N MET A 1 -3.76 -15.14 -5.41
CA MET A 1 -3.22 -14.78 -4.07
C MET A 1 -2.18 -13.71 -4.36
N TYR A 2 -2.40 -12.46 -3.95
CA TYR A 2 -1.48 -11.36 -4.27
C TYR A 2 -0.06 -11.75 -3.87
N HIS A 3 0.85 -11.68 -4.82
CA HIS A 3 2.21 -12.14 -4.65
C HIS A 3 2.90 -11.15 -3.71
N ASN A 4 3.35 -11.60 -2.54
CA ASN A 4 4.22 -10.85 -1.63
C ASN A 4 5.62 -10.70 -2.25
N ASP A 5 5.68 -10.35 -3.53
CA ASP A 5 6.86 -10.11 -4.31
C ASP A 5 7.02 -8.60 -4.51
N PRO A 6 8.08 -7.98 -3.97
CA PRO A 6 8.29 -6.54 -4.10
C PRO A 6 8.52 -6.09 -5.54
N THR A 7 8.95 -6.97 -6.44
CA THR A 7 9.18 -6.66 -7.86
C THR A 7 7.85 -6.43 -8.56
N VAL A 8 6.90 -7.35 -8.38
CA VAL A 8 5.57 -7.25 -8.99
C VAL A 8 4.82 -6.04 -8.42
N ALA A 9 4.89 -5.81 -7.11
CA ALA A 9 4.26 -4.65 -6.50
C ALA A 9 4.85 -3.31 -6.99
N LEU A 10 6.14 -3.29 -7.36
CA LEU A 10 6.77 -2.10 -7.95
C LEU A 10 6.30 -1.87 -9.40
N GLU A 11 6.12 -2.93 -10.18
CA GLU A 11 5.55 -2.85 -11.54
C GLU A 11 4.10 -2.31 -11.48
N GLU A 12 3.24 -2.89 -10.65
CA GLU A 12 1.84 -2.45 -10.47
C GLU A 12 1.73 -0.98 -10.02
N LEU A 13 2.62 -0.54 -9.13
CA LEU A 13 2.66 0.86 -8.69
C LEU A 13 3.02 1.81 -9.83
N ASN A 14 3.96 1.42 -10.69
CA ASN A 14 4.44 2.26 -11.78
C ASN A 14 3.50 2.27 -13.00
N GLU A 15 2.91 1.11 -13.32
CA GLU A 15 2.13 0.92 -14.56
C GLU A 15 0.63 1.13 -14.36
N GLU A 16 0.08 0.67 -13.23
CA GLU A 16 -1.36 0.71 -12.95
C GLU A 16 -1.73 1.73 -11.85
N ALA A 17 -0.74 2.45 -11.31
CA ALA A 17 -0.88 3.37 -10.19
C ALA A 17 -1.53 2.74 -8.95
N LEU A 18 -1.32 1.44 -8.75
CA LEU A 18 -1.88 0.70 -7.62
C LEU A 18 -1.01 0.89 -6.38
N LEU A 19 -1.62 1.41 -5.31
CA LEU A 19 -0.98 1.46 -4.00
C LEU A 19 -1.10 0.10 -3.29
N PRO A 20 0.01 -0.61 -3.01
CA PRO A 20 -0.05 -1.94 -2.42
C PRO A 20 -0.62 -1.91 -0.99
N ASN A 21 -1.45 -2.87 -0.59
CA ASN A 21 -1.95 -2.91 0.79
C ASN A 21 -0.77 -2.88 1.80
N PRO A 22 -0.74 -1.95 2.77
CA PRO A 22 0.36 -1.82 3.74
C PRO A 22 0.70 -3.11 4.49
N VAL A 23 -0.28 -3.99 4.72
CA VAL A 23 -0.04 -5.31 5.35
C VAL A 23 0.88 -6.17 4.48
N LEU A 24 0.70 -6.15 3.16
CA LEU A 24 1.51 -6.94 2.23
C LEU A 24 2.93 -6.38 2.13
N VAL A 25 3.07 -5.04 2.08
CA VAL A 25 4.38 -4.37 2.11
C VAL A 25 5.13 -4.71 3.40
N ARG A 26 4.44 -4.73 4.55
CA ARG A 26 5.04 -5.15 5.82
C ARG A 26 5.53 -6.59 5.77
N ASP A 27 4.75 -7.51 5.20
CA ASP A 27 5.14 -8.91 5.05
C ASP A 27 6.36 -9.05 4.12
N MET A 28 6.41 -8.30 3.00
CA MET A 28 7.57 -8.26 2.10
C MET A 28 8.84 -7.82 2.84
N ILE A 29 8.76 -6.78 3.69
CA ILE A 29 9.90 -6.32 4.50
C ILE A 29 10.35 -7.42 5.48
N ILE A 30 9.41 -8.07 6.19
CA ILE A 30 9.73 -9.12 7.19
C ILE A 30 10.36 -10.35 6.53
N ARG A 31 9.90 -10.71 5.34
CA ARG A 31 10.40 -11.89 4.59
C ARG A 31 11.73 -11.65 3.89
N SER A 32 12.14 -10.40 3.74
CA SER A 32 13.39 -10.04 3.09
C SER A 32 14.58 -10.33 4.02
N ARG A 33 15.67 -10.89 3.49
CA ARG A 33 16.90 -11.20 4.25
C ARG A 33 17.74 -9.94 4.46
N LEU A 34 17.19 -8.96 5.17
CA LEU A 34 17.77 -7.63 5.40
C LEU A 34 18.74 -7.65 6.59
N SER A 35 19.77 -6.78 6.54
CA SER A 35 20.52 -6.42 7.75
C SER A 35 19.63 -5.60 8.71
N PRO A 36 19.99 -5.52 10.01
CA PRO A 36 19.26 -4.67 10.96
C PRO A 36 19.11 -3.21 10.50
N GLU A 37 20.15 -2.65 9.90
CA GLU A 37 20.17 -1.27 9.41
C GLU A 37 19.20 -1.08 8.23
N GLN A 38 19.23 -2.00 7.26
CA GLN A 38 18.32 -1.98 6.11
C GLN A 38 16.86 -2.15 6.55
N ALA A 39 16.61 -3.04 7.51
CA ALA A 39 15.28 -3.25 8.07
C ALA A 39 14.77 -1.99 8.80
N LEU A 40 15.64 -1.29 9.54
CA LEU A 40 15.30 -0.06 10.22
C LEU A 40 14.95 1.06 9.23
N GLU A 41 15.74 1.22 8.17
CA GLU A 41 15.51 2.20 7.11
C GLU A 41 14.19 1.96 6.39
N LEU A 42 13.96 0.73 5.92
CA LEU A 42 12.72 0.36 5.25
C LEU A 42 11.50 0.50 6.18
N ASN A 43 11.64 0.19 7.48
CA ASN A 43 10.57 0.39 8.43
C ASN A 43 10.20 1.88 8.59
N ARG A 44 11.18 2.80 8.59
CA ARG A 44 10.89 4.24 8.63
C ARG A 44 10.14 4.71 7.38
N GLY A 45 10.54 4.22 6.21
CA GLY A 45 9.81 4.47 4.96
C GLY A 45 8.39 3.91 5.00
N PHE A 46 8.24 2.66 5.47
CA PHE A 46 6.96 1.99 5.61
C PHE A 46 5.98 2.74 6.52
N GLN A 47 6.43 3.30 7.65
CA GLN A 47 5.52 4.04 8.53
C GLN A 47 4.92 5.27 7.84
N LYS A 48 5.73 6.03 7.11
CA LYS A 48 5.26 7.18 6.33
C LYS A 48 4.27 6.74 5.25
N TYR A 49 4.58 5.65 4.56
CA TYR A 49 3.70 5.07 3.56
C TYR A 49 2.35 4.65 4.15
N HIS A 50 2.36 3.96 5.30
CA HIS A 50 1.17 3.46 5.97
C HIS A 50 0.23 4.60 6.41
N GLU A 51 0.80 5.70 6.94
CA GLU A 51 0.06 6.90 7.29
C GLU A 51 -0.60 7.53 6.06
N ALA A 52 0.17 7.79 5.00
CA ALA A 52 -0.35 8.38 3.76
C ALA A 52 -1.44 7.50 3.10
N PHE A 53 -1.28 6.17 3.13
CA PHE A 53 -2.29 5.24 2.63
C PHE A 53 -3.62 5.37 3.40
N GLY A 54 -3.55 5.46 4.73
CA GLY A 54 -4.72 5.67 5.58
C GLY A 54 -5.45 6.98 5.27
N GLU A 55 -4.71 8.07 5.10
CA GLU A 55 -5.25 9.39 4.74
C GLU A 55 -5.92 9.39 3.37
N ALA A 56 -5.28 8.78 2.36
CA ALA A 56 -5.84 8.63 1.03
C ALA A 56 -7.16 7.83 1.05
N MET A 57 -7.19 6.71 1.79
CA MET A 57 -8.40 5.90 1.93
C MET A 57 -9.52 6.65 2.66
N ALA A 58 -9.19 7.40 3.72
CA ALA A 58 -10.16 8.18 4.49
C ALA A 58 -10.77 9.32 3.66
N SER A 59 -9.97 9.98 2.82
CA SER A 59 -10.44 11.05 1.94
C SER A 59 -11.28 10.54 0.76
N LEU A 60 -10.90 9.41 0.16
CA LEU A 60 -11.58 8.86 -1.03
C LEU A 60 -12.90 8.13 -0.71
N ARG A 61 -12.96 7.40 0.42
CA ARG A 61 -14.14 6.61 0.83
C ARG A 61 -15.47 7.38 0.74
N PRO A 62 -15.65 8.56 1.35
CA PRO A 62 -16.93 9.26 1.28
C PRO A 62 -17.30 9.73 -0.14
N LEU A 63 -16.32 9.96 -1.03
CA LEU A 63 -16.59 10.28 -2.43
C LEU A 63 -17.15 9.06 -3.16
N LEU A 64 -16.49 7.90 -3.01
CA LEU A 64 -16.95 6.65 -3.64
C LEU A 64 -18.32 6.21 -3.10
N GLU A 65 -18.57 6.37 -1.80
CA GLU A 65 -19.88 6.08 -1.20
C GLU A 65 -20.99 6.94 -1.80
N LYS A 66 -20.72 8.24 -2.03
CA LYS A 66 -21.66 9.15 -2.71
C LYS A 66 -21.90 8.75 -4.16
N LEU A 67 -20.86 8.39 -4.90
CA LEU A 67 -20.97 7.94 -6.30
C LEU A 67 -21.78 6.64 -6.41
N ALA A 68 -21.48 5.65 -5.57
CA ALA A 68 -22.20 4.37 -5.53
C ALA A 68 -23.68 4.50 -5.08
N ALA A 69 -24.01 5.57 -4.33
CA ALA A 69 -25.39 5.91 -4.01
C ALA A 69 -26.11 6.64 -5.16
N ALA A 70 -25.37 7.42 -5.97
CA ALA A 70 -25.91 8.14 -7.11
C ALA A 70 -26.28 7.23 -8.29
N GLU A 71 -25.48 6.19 -8.57
CA GLU A 71 -25.75 5.20 -9.63
C GLU A 71 -26.97 4.31 -9.35
N ARG A 72 -27.46 4.27 -8.11
CA ARG A 72 -28.64 3.48 -7.70
C ARG A 72 -29.98 4.22 -7.86
N LYS A 73 -29.99 5.41 -8.48
CA LYS A 73 -31.19 6.21 -8.78
C LYS A 73 -31.37 6.39 -10.28
#